data_AF-A0A660HV48-F1
#
_entry.id   AF-A0A660HV48-F1
#
_cell.length_a   1.000
_cell.length_b   1.000
_cell.length_c   1.000
_cell.angle_alpha   90.00
_cell.angle_beta   90.00
_cell.angle_gamma   90.00
#
_symmetry.space_group_name_H-M   'P 1'
#
loop_
_entity.id
_entity.type
_entity.pdbx_description
1 polymer ?
#
loop_
_entity_poly.entity_id
_entity_poly.type
_entity_poly.pdbx_seq_one_letter_code
_entity_poly.pdbx_strand_id
1 'polypeptide(L)'
;MDVFVGTSGWYYDWNKKKNFDWFIKNSSLNSVELNASFYRFPFPRQIEVWSTKGTGLRWSIKVHRSITHWRQLSESSLEIWENFRELFEPMDHIIDFYLFQVPPNFNDVARALRFAEAAKLGERFALEIRNKELLGNDEACAELMKEVTLVSVDSPDYRNRIFPGKIIYMRMHGREGWYSYNYSREEISETFRKMREFGPEKVYIYFNNDHNMLENARMTLKAFSGL
;
A
#
# COMPACT_ATOMS: atom_id res chain seq x y z
N MET A 1 9.08 11.59 13.16
CA MET A 1 8.09 10.92 12.30
C MET A 1 8.63 10.93 10.89
N ASP A 2 8.99 9.76 10.37
CA ASP A 2 9.45 9.62 8.98
C ASP A 2 8.24 9.55 8.04
N VAL A 3 8.35 10.14 6.85
CA VAL A 3 7.25 10.14 5.88
C VAL A 3 7.70 9.65 4.52
N PHE A 4 7.00 8.63 4.04
CA PHE A 4 7.25 7.94 2.78
C PHE A 4 6.04 8.11 1.89
N VAL A 5 6.23 8.75 0.73
CA VAL A 5 5.14 9.07 -0.20
C VAL A 5 5.44 8.43 -1.54
N GLY A 6 4.45 7.73 -2.07
CA GLY A 6 4.56 6.98 -3.31
C GLY A 6 3.28 6.99 -4.14
N THR A 7 3.38 6.36 -5.30
CA THR A 7 2.26 6.05 -6.17
C THR A 7 2.03 4.54 -6.23
N SER A 8 0.78 4.14 -6.48
CA SER A 8 0.39 2.74 -6.71
C SER A 8 0.72 2.33 -8.14
N GLY A 9 2.01 2.08 -8.37
CA GLY A 9 2.59 1.80 -9.67
C GLY A 9 3.04 3.05 -10.41
N TRP A 10 3.66 2.84 -11.57
CA TRP A 10 4.29 3.90 -12.37
C TRP A 10 3.98 3.84 -13.86
N TYR A 11 3.14 2.89 -14.30
CA TYR A 11 2.79 2.72 -15.71
C TYR A 11 1.54 3.55 -16.05
N TYR A 12 1.68 4.87 -16.09
CA TYR A 12 0.57 5.81 -16.31
C TYR A 12 0.99 6.94 -17.28
N ASP A 13 0.05 7.74 -17.78
CA ASP A 13 0.32 8.73 -18.86
C ASP A 13 1.24 9.89 -18.46
N TRP A 14 1.36 10.13 -17.16
CA TRP A 14 2.35 11.03 -16.61
C TRP A 14 3.78 10.45 -16.74
N ASN A 15 3.95 9.13 -16.75
CA ASN A 15 5.23 8.48 -17.01
C ASN A 15 5.47 8.33 -18.52
N LYS A 16 6.19 9.31 -19.09
CA LYS A 16 6.39 9.40 -20.55
C LYS A 16 7.16 8.24 -21.18
N LYS A 17 7.92 7.48 -20.39
CA LYS A 17 8.65 6.30 -20.87
C LYS A 17 8.02 4.98 -20.39
N LYS A 18 6.96 5.06 -19.60
CA LYS A 18 6.23 3.91 -19.04
C LYS A 18 7.16 2.89 -18.37
N ASN A 19 8.24 3.36 -17.74
CA ASN A 19 9.25 2.49 -17.14
C ASN A 19 9.75 3.03 -15.79
N PHE A 20 10.46 2.16 -15.07
CA PHE A 20 10.93 2.45 -13.72
C PHE A 20 12.06 3.50 -13.70
N ASP A 21 12.94 3.50 -14.70
CA ASP A 21 14.03 4.49 -14.80
C ASP A 21 13.50 5.93 -14.87
N TRP A 22 12.43 6.14 -15.66
CA TRP A 22 11.76 7.43 -15.69
C TRP A 22 11.15 7.76 -14.34
N PHE A 23 10.52 6.79 -13.67
CA PHE A 23 9.93 7.01 -12.35
C PHE A 23 10.98 7.48 -11.34
N ILE A 24 12.09 6.78 -11.19
CA ILE A 24 13.17 7.17 -10.26
C ILE A 24 13.68 8.58 -10.58
N LYS A 25 13.98 8.84 -11.86
CA LYS A 25 14.58 10.11 -12.28
C LYS A 25 13.63 11.30 -12.14
N ASN A 26 12.33 11.08 -12.32
CA ASN A 26 11.38 12.19 -12.49
C ASN A 26 10.34 12.29 -11.38
N SER A 27 10.02 11.23 -10.62
CA SER A 27 8.91 11.29 -9.67
C SER A 27 9.16 12.27 -8.53
N SER A 28 10.42 12.36 -8.08
CA SER A 28 10.84 13.04 -6.84
C SER A 28 10.18 12.45 -5.59
N LEU A 29 9.79 11.18 -5.63
CA LEU A 29 9.18 10.44 -4.53
C LEU A 29 10.23 9.58 -3.81
N ASN A 30 9.94 9.19 -2.57
CA ASN A 30 10.82 8.37 -1.73
C ASN A 30 10.24 6.97 -1.41
N SER A 31 9.08 6.63 -2.00
CA SER A 31 8.47 5.32 -1.87
C SER A 31 7.65 4.94 -3.12
N VAL A 32 7.35 3.65 -3.27
CA VAL A 32 6.52 3.12 -4.35
C VAL A 32 5.75 1.87 -3.93
N GLU A 33 4.49 1.77 -4.34
CA GLU A 33 3.69 0.55 -4.21
C GLU A 33 3.69 -0.18 -5.56
N LEU A 34 4.29 -1.36 -5.64
CA LEU A 34 4.31 -2.19 -6.84
C LEU A 34 2.92 -2.81 -7.06
N ASN A 35 2.16 -2.26 -8.00
CA ASN A 35 0.84 -2.77 -8.35
C ASN A 35 0.88 -3.85 -9.44
N ALA A 36 1.92 -3.91 -10.28
CA ALA A 36 2.00 -4.86 -11.39
C ALA A 36 2.03 -6.34 -10.92
N SER A 37 2.62 -6.61 -9.76
CA SER A 37 2.70 -7.94 -9.14
C SER A 37 1.34 -8.52 -8.75
N PHE A 38 0.31 -7.67 -8.61
CA PHE A 38 -1.07 -8.10 -8.38
C PHE A 38 -1.62 -8.93 -9.54
N TYR A 39 -1.22 -8.59 -10.77
CA TYR A 39 -1.77 -9.19 -11.99
C TYR A 39 -0.93 -10.35 -12.53
N ARG A 40 0.39 -10.31 -12.27
CA ARG A 40 1.35 -11.29 -12.76
C ARG A 40 2.57 -11.33 -11.84
N PHE A 41 3.13 -12.53 -11.62
CA PHE A 41 4.45 -12.66 -11.02
C PHE A 41 5.50 -11.94 -11.88
N PRO A 42 6.30 -11.03 -11.30
CA PRO A 42 7.42 -10.42 -12.01
C PRO A 42 8.42 -11.45 -12.50
N PHE A 43 9.19 -11.12 -13.52
CA PHE A 43 10.34 -11.94 -13.90
C PHE A 43 11.51 -11.70 -12.93
N PRO A 44 12.36 -12.70 -12.62
CA PRO A 44 13.52 -12.53 -11.75
C PRO A 44 14.43 -11.35 -12.16
N ARG A 45 14.66 -11.19 -13.46
CA ARG A 45 15.43 -10.05 -14.01
C ARG A 45 14.81 -8.68 -13.68
N GLN A 46 13.48 -8.58 -13.58
CA GLN A 46 12.83 -7.33 -13.14
C GLN A 46 13.13 -7.06 -11.66
N ILE A 47 13.10 -8.10 -10.82
CA ILE A 47 13.43 -8.00 -9.40
C ILE A 47 14.88 -7.54 -9.22
N GLU A 48 15.84 -8.11 -9.93
CA GLU A 48 17.26 -7.70 -9.88
C GLU A 48 17.45 -6.21 -10.25
N VAL A 49 16.72 -5.76 -11.29
CA VAL A 49 16.75 -4.35 -11.70
C VAL A 49 16.15 -3.46 -10.61
N TRP A 50 15.04 -3.86 -10.01
CA TRP A 50 14.39 -3.10 -8.93
C TRP A 50 15.22 -3.10 -7.64
N SER A 51 15.85 -4.21 -7.26
CA SER A 51 16.70 -4.30 -6.08
C SER A 51 17.94 -3.42 -6.18
N THR A 52 18.47 -3.24 -7.39
CA THR A 52 19.64 -2.38 -7.62
C THR A 52 19.24 -0.91 -7.75
N LYS A 53 18.27 -0.61 -8.63
CA LYS A 53 17.91 0.78 -8.98
C LYS A 53 16.95 1.42 -7.98
N GLY A 54 16.21 0.61 -7.23
CA GLY A 54 15.16 1.05 -6.32
C GLY A 54 15.61 1.33 -4.90
N THR A 55 16.91 1.27 -4.59
CA THR A 55 17.46 1.45 -3.24
C THR A 55 17.19 2.84 -2.64
N GLY A 56 16.97 3.84 -3.48
CA GLY A 56 16.54 5.19 -3.05
C GLY A 56 15.05 5.29 -2.69
N LEU A 57 14.29 4.21 -2.80
CA LEU A 57 12.87 4.13 -2.49
C LEU A 57 12.61 3.07 -1.42
N ARG A 58 11.60 3.29 -0.59
CA ARG A 58 10.95 2.19 0.15
C ARG A 58 9.88 1.55 -0.72
N TRP A 59 9.67 0.25 -0.54
CA TRP A 59 8.76 -0.52 -1.37
C TRP A 59 7.62 -1.15 -0.58
N SER A 60 6.42 -1.08 -1.15
CA SER A 60 5.29 -1.93 -0.78
C SER A 60 4.94 -2.82 -1.97
N ILE A 61 4.88 -4.14 -1.77
CA ILE A 61 4.62 -5.10 -2.83
C ILE A 61 3.18 -5.57 -2.77
N LYS A 62 2.37 -5.22 -3.76
CA LYS A 62 0.99 -5.72 -3.82
C LYS A 62 0.99 -7.20 -4.17
N VAL A 63 0.43 -8.00 -3.26
CA VAL A 63 0.42 -9.45 -3.35
C VAL A 63 -0.47 -9.90 -4.51
N HIS A 64 -0.06 -10.97 -5.19
CA HIS A 64 -0.77 -11.47 -6.36
C HIS A 64 -2.23 -11.82 -6.07
N ARG A 65 -3.13 -11.50 -7.00
CA ARG A 65 -4.60 -11.66 -6.84
C ARG A 65 -5.05 -13.10 -6.62
N SER A 66 -4.25 -14.10 -7.02
CA SER A 66 -4.58 -15.50 -6.72
C SER A 66 -4.61 -15.76 -5.22
N ILE A 67 -3.78 -15.08 -4.43
CA ILE A 67 -3.69 -15.23 -2.98
C ILE A 67 -4.85 -14.47 -2.32
N THR A 68 -5.05 -13.21 -2.68
CA THR A 68 -5.98 -12.32 -1.97
C THR A 68 -7.41 -12.33 -2.49
N HIS A 69 -7.62 -12.48 -3.80
CA HIS A 69 -8.96 -12.37 -4.42
C HIS A 69 -9.56 -13.73 -4.77
N TRP A 70 -8.79 -14.61 -5.41
CA TRP A 70 -9.31 -15.90 -5.87
C TRP A 70 -9.39 -16.90 -4.74
N ARG A 71 -8.31 -17.04 -3.98
CA ARG A 71 -8.22 -17.97 -2.85
C ARG A 71 -8.51 -17.33 -1.50
N GLN A 72 -8.63 -16.00 -1.47
CA GLN A 72 -9.03 -15.23 -0.30
C GLN A 72 -8.33 -15.66 0.98
N LEU A 73 -6.99 -15.70 0.95
CA LEU A 73 -6.15 -16.05 2.10
C LEU A 73 -6.44 -17.45 2.69
N SER A 74 -7.02 -18.36 1.90
CA SER A 74 -7.18 -19.76 2.34
C SER A 74 -5.81 -20.44 2.47
N GLU A 75 -5.78 -21.58 3.17
CA GLU A 75 -4.60 -22.44 3.31
C GLU A 75 -3.95 -22.79 1.96
N SER A 76 -4.77 -22.99 0.91
CA SER A 76 -4.28 -23.22 -0.47
C SER A 76 -3.49 -22.05 -1.08
N SER A 77 -3.44 -20.91 -0.40
CA SER A 77 -2.70 -19.73 -0.82
C SER A 77 -1.28 -19.70 -0.26
N LEU A 78 -0.95 -20.51 0.76
CA LEU A 78 0.33 -20.45 1.48
C LEU A 78 1.51 -20.82 0.58
N GLU A 79 1.43 -21.94 -0.14
CA GLU A 79 2.49 -22.34 -1.09
C GLU A 79 2.69 -21.29 -2.19
N ILE A 80 1.61 -20.69 -2.69
CA ILE A 80 1.70 -19.64 -3.71
C ILE A 80 2.33 -18.37 -3.13
N TRP A 81 2.02 -18.06 -1.86
CA TRP A 81 2.62 -16.95 -1.14
C TRP A 81 4.11 -17.15 -0.89
N GLU A 82 4.54 -18.34 -0.50
CA GLU A 82 5.96 -18.69 -0.31
C GLU A 82 6.74 -18.49 -1.61
N ASN A 83 6.28 -19.11 -2.71
CA ASN A 83 6.86 -18.91 -4.05
C ASN A 83 6.88 -17.42 -4.48
N PHE A 84 5.82 -16.67 -4.17
CA PHE A 84 5.75 -15.24 -4.47
C PHE A 84 6.76 -14.45 -3.64
N ARG A 85 6.88 -14.73 -2.35
CA ARG A 85 7.80 -14.05 -1.44
C ARG A 85 9.26 -14.34 -1.79
N GLU A 86 9.60 -15.60 -2.09
CA GLU A 86 10.94 -16.02 -2.49
C GLU A 86 11.44 -15.25 -3.73
N LEU A 87 10.57 -15.00 -4.70
CA LEU A 87 10.90 -14.19 -5.87
C LEU A 87 11.39 -12.78 -5.50
N PHE A 88 10.92 -12.21 -4.37
CA PHE A 88 11.32 -10.89 -3.89
C PHE A 88 12.50 -10.91 -2.91
N GLU A 89 13.06 -12.07 -2.54
CA GLU A 89 14.19 -12.18 -1.62
C GLU A 89 15.37 -11.25 -1.98
N PRO A 90 15.79 -11.10 -3.25
CA PRO A 90 16.89 -10.19 -3.61
C PRO A 90 16.62 -8.71 -3.29
N MET A 91 15.35 -8.35 -3.09
CA MET A 91 14.90 -7.00 -2.80
C MET A 91 14.38 -6.83 -1.36
N ASP A 92 14.41 -7.87 -0.53
CA ASP A 92 13.77 -7.88 0.79
C ASP A 92 14.24 -6.72 1.69
N HIS A 93 15.52 -6.37 1.61
CA HIS A 93 16.16 -5.28 2.36
C HIS A 93 15.59 -3.87 2.11
N ILE A 94 14.85 -3.66 1.01
CA ILE A 94 14.18 -2.38 0.70
C ILE A 94 12.65 -2.49 0.67
N ILE A 95 12.09 -3.67 0.95
CA ILE A 95 10.64 -3.90 1.04
C ILE A 95 10.18 -3.69 2.47
N ASP A 96 9.36 -2.67 2.69
CA ASP A 96 8.73 -2.43 3.99
C ASP A 96 7.45 -3.23 4.17
N PHE A 97 6.68 -3.44 3.10
CA PHE A 97 5.39 -4.10 3.20
C PHE A 97 5.12 -5.07 2.05
N TYR A 98 4.31 -6.08 2.36
CA TYR A 98 3.52 -6.81 1.40
C TYR A 98 2.05 -6.43 1.60
N LEU A 99 1.45 -5.84 0.57
CA LEU A 99 0.06 -5.38 0.58
C LEU A 99 -0.89 -6.51 0.17
N PHE A 100 -1.61 -7.03 1.16
CA PHE A 100 -2.71 -7.97 1.03
C PHE A 100 -4.03 -7.20 0.95
N GLN A 101 -4.42 -6.78 -0.24
CA GLN A 101 -5.76 -6.20 -0.46
C GLN A 101 -6.77 -7.32 -0.69
N VAL A 102 -7.73 -7.49 0.23
CA VAL A 102 -8.82 -8.47 0.12
C VAL A 102 -10.03 -7.88 -0.63
N PRO A 103 -10.78 -8.69 -1.39
CA PRO A 103 -11.89 -8.21 -2.22
C PRO A 103 -13.10 -7.74 -1.38
N PRO A 104 -14.05 -7.01 -1.99
CA PRO A 104 -15.24 -6.49 -1.29
C PRO A 104 -16.14 -7.55 -0.65
N ASN A 105 -16.09 -8.81 -1.11
CA ASN A 105 -16.86 -9.91 -0.55
C ASN A 105 -16.14 -10.65 0.59
N PHE A 106 -14.92 -10.24 0.96
CA PHE A 106 -14.18 -10.86 2.06
C PHE A 106 -14.65 -10.33 3.42
N ASN A 107 -15.02 -11.22 4.34
CA ASN A 107 -15.44 -10.87 5.70
C ASN A 107 -14.87 -11.83 6.79
N ASP A 108 -13.90 -12.67 6.44
CA ASP A 108 -13.38 -13.73 7.33
C ASP A 108 -12.12 -13.27 8.09
N VAL A 109 -12.34 -12.57 9.21
CA VAL A 109 -11.28 -12.06 10.10
C VAL A 109 -10.35 -13.17 10.58
N ALA A 110 -10.92 -14.29 11.03
CA ALA A 110 -10.14 -15.40 11.59
C ALA A 110 -9.21 -16.02 10.52
N ARG A 111 -9.64 -16.07 9.26
CA ARG A 111 -8.79 -16.51 8.16
C ARG A 111 -7.66 -15.53 7.87
N ALA A 112 -7.92 -14.23 7.89
CA ALA A 112 -6.86 -13.23 7.73
C ALA A 112 -5.79 -13.37 8.81
N LEU A 113 -6.19 -13.56 10.08
CA LEU A 113 -5.26 -13.76 11.20
C LEU A 113 -4.44 -15.05 11.05
N ARG A 114 -5.07 -16.20 10.76
CA ARG A 114 -4.34 -17.47 10.54
C ARG A 114 -3.35 -17.36 9.39
N PHE A 115 -3.72 -16.66 8.32
CA PHE A 115 -2.83 -16.45 7.19
C PHE A 115 -1.65 -15.54 7.55
N ALA A 116 -1.89 -14.46 8.31
CA ALA A 116 -0.84 -13.56 8.78
C ALA A 116 0.15 -14.26 9.70
N GLU A 117 -0.34 -15.07 10.64
CA GLU A 117 0.47 -15.91 11.53
C GLU A 117 1.37 -16.86 10.74
N ALA A 118 0.82 -17.56 9.74
CA ALA A 118 1.58 -18.45 8.88
C ALA A 118 2.60 -17.71 7.99
N ALA A 119 2.26 -16.51 7.51
CA ALA A 119 3.14 -15.70 6.67
C ALA A 119 4.35 -15.12 7.42
N LYS A 120 4.25 -14.97 8.76
CA LYS A 120 5.32 -14.49 9.65
C LYS A 120 5.96 -13.18 9.18
N LEU A 121 5.11 -12.24 8.78
CA LEU A 121 5.54 -10.92 8.31
C LEU A 121 5.51 -9.84 9.41
N GLY A 122 4.76 -10.06 10.48
CA GLY A 122 4.50 -9.05 11.51
C GLY A 122 4.01 -7.75 10.90
N GLU A 123 4.62 -6.63 11.29
CA GLU A 123 4.26 -5.28 10.79
C GLU A 123 4.38 -5.14 9.26
N ARG A 124 5.18 -5.99 8.57
CA ARG A 124 5.30 -5.98 7.10
C ARG A 124 4.05 -6.52 6.40
N PHE A 125 3.13 -7.16 7.13
CA PHE A 125 1.83 -7.58 6.59
C PHE A 125 0.89 -6.37 6.55
N ALA A 126 0.73 -5.76 5.38
CA ALA A 126 -0.23 -4.66 5.20
C ALA A 126 -1.57 -5.21 4.68
N LEU A 127 -2.62 -5.20 5.49
CA LEU A 127 -3.95 -5.71 5.11
C LEU A 127 -4.89 -4.56 4.74
N GLU A 128 -5.39 -4.54 3.50
CA GLU A 128 -6.40 -3.58 3.05
C GLU A 128 -7.75 -4.26 2.87
N ILE A 129 -8.74 -3.78 3.61
CA ILE A 129 -10.11 -4.30 3.61
C ILE A 129 -10.95 -3.47 2.63
N ARG A 130 -11.56 -4.14 1.64
CA ARG A 130 -12.49 -3.50 0.68
C ARG A 130 -13.96 -3.75 0.99
N ASN A 131 -14.25 -4.68 1.89
CA ASN A 131 -15.60 -4.89 2.39
C ASN A 131 -15.97 -3.73 3.33
N LYS A 132 -17.02 -2.98 2.99
CA LYS A 132 -17.39 -1.76 3.72
C LYS A 132 -17.78 -2.06 5.17
N GLU A 133 -18.60 -3.08 5.37
CA GLU A 133 -19.10 -3.45 6.70
C GLU A 133 -17.96 -3.87 7.63
N LEU A 134 -17.04 -4.70 7.14
CA LEU A 134 -15.87 -5.12 7.91
C LEU A 134 -14.93 -3.93 8.18
N LEU A 135 -14.68 -3.08 7.19
CA LEU A 135 -13.82 -1.90 7.34
C LEU A 135 -14.37 -0.91 8.40
N GLY A 136 -15.70 -0.81 8.49
CA GLY A 136 -16.41 -0.01 9.49
C GLY A 136 -16.60 -0.68 10.84
N ASN A 137 -16.21 -1.94 11.01
CA ASN A 137 -16.34 -2.66 12.27
C ASN A 137 -15.08 -2.46 13.13
N ASP A 138 -15.16 -1.58 14.13
CA ASP A 138 -14.03 -1.22 15.00
C ASP A 138 -13.50 -2.41 15.81
N GLU A 139 -14.37 -3.30 16.31
CA GLU A 139 -13.96 -4.47 17.10
C GLU A 139 -13.18 -5.47 16.23
N ALA A 140 -13.69 -5.77 15.04
CA ALA A 140 -13.02 -6.65 14.08
C ALA A 140 -11.69 -6.06 13.59
N CYS A 141 -11.65 -4.75 13.35
CA CYS A 141 -10.41 -4.06 12.97
C CYS A 141 -9.39 -4.06 14.10
N ALA A 142 -9.81 -3.82 15.34
CA ALA A 142 -8.93 -3.87 16.51
C ALA A 142 -8.34 -5.27 16.72
N GLU A 143 -9.09 -6.33 16.44
CA GLU A 143 -8.58 -7.70 16.46
C GLU A 143 -7.49 -7.91 15.39
N LEU A 144 -7.75 -7.50 14.14
CA LEU A 144 -6.77 -7.61 13.06
C LEU A 144 -5.46 -6.87 13.37
N MET A 145 -5.55 -5.67 13.95
CA MET A 145 -4.39 -4.83 14.28
C MET A 145 -3.42 -5.44 15.29
N LYS A 146 -3.79 -6.53 15.97
CA LYS A 146 -2.87 -7.27 16.86
C LYS A 146 -1.76 -7.98 16.09
N GLU A 147 -2.05 -8.41 14.86
CA GLU A 147 -1.15 -9.25 14.05
C GLU A 147 -0.66 -8.56 12.77
N VAL A 148 -1.41 -7.58 12.25
CA VAL A 148 -1.12 -6.97 10.95
C VAL A 148 -1.16 -5.44 11.01
N THR A 149 -0.46 -4.80 10.06
CA THR A 149 -0.65 -3.38 9.76
C THR A 149 -1.92 -3.22 8.95
N LEU A 150 -3.00 -2.71 9.55
CA LEU A 150 -4.20 -2.35 8.78
C LEU A 150 -3.93 -1.11 7.91
N VAL A 151 -4.33 -1.21 6.66
CA VAL A 151 -4.22 -0.12 5.69
C VAL A 151 -5.36 0.87 5.92
N SER A 152 -4.97 2.08 6.32
CA SER A 152 -5.85 3.25 6.37
C SER A 152 -6.26 3.66 4.96
N VAL A 153 -7.47 4.19 4.81
CA VAL A 153 -8.02 4.58 3.50
C VAL A 153 -8.70 5.93 3.54
N ASP A 154 -8.53 6.68 2.45
CA ASP A 154 -9.42 7.76 2.05
C ASP A 154 -10.04 7.39 0.70
N SER A 155 -11.35 7.14 0.71
CA SER A 155 -12.12 6.53 -0.38
C SER A 155 -13.56 7.07 -0.42
N PRO A 156 -14.35 6.75 -1.46
CA PRO A 156 -15.77 7.12 -1.49
C PRO A 156 -16.60 6.45 -0.39
N ASP A 157 -16.15 5.29 0.11
CA ASP A 157 -16.86 4.54 1.16
C ASP A 157 -16.53 5.07 2.55
N TYR A 158 -15.26 5.43 2.77
CA TYR A 158 -14.77 5.96 4.02
C TYR A 158 -13.76 7.07 3.76
N ARG A 159 -14.08 8.27 4.25
CA ARG A 159 -13.15 9.41 4.29
C ARG A 159 -12.29 9.29 5.54
N ASN A 160 -10.97 9.34 5.38
CA ASN A 160 -10.03 9.32 6.50
C ASN A 160 -10.27 8.20 7.53
N ARG A 161 -10.52 6.96 7.08
CA ARG A 161 -10.51 5.78 7.97
C ARG A 161 -9.06 5.45 8.30
N ILE A 162 -8.58 6.02 9.41
CA ILE A 162 -7.19 5.91 9.87
C ILE A 162 -7.11 4.87 10.98
N PHE A 163 -6.21 3.91 10.81
CA PHE A 163 -5.84 2.95 11.84
C PHE A 163 -4.58 3.43 12.56
N PRO A 164 -4.67 3.79 13.85
CA PRO A 164 -3.55 4.36 14.58
C PRO A 164 -2.51 3.31 14.96
N GLY A 165 -1.24 3.73 15.05
CA GLY A 165 -0.14 2.86 15.45
C GLY A 165 1.21 3.55 15.26
N LYS A 166 2.30 2.85 15.58
CA LYS A 166 3.66 3.33 15.31
C LYS A 166 3.89 3.58 13.82
N ILE A 167 3.23 2.78 12.98
CA ILE A 167 3.26 2.88 11.52
C ILE A 167 1.83 3.13 11.05
N ILE A 168 1.64 4.16 10.23
CA ILE A 168 0.40 4.36 9.49
C ILE A 168 0.66 4.10 8.00
N TYR A 169 -0.04 3.13 7.43
CA TYR A 169 -0.09 2.91 5.98
C TYR A 169 -1.40 3.49 5.45
N MET A 170 -1.34 4.57 4.67
CA MET A 170 -2.50 5.26 4.09
C MET A 170 -2.56 5.08 2.57
N ARG A 171 -3.73 4.68 2.05
CA ARG A 171 -4.02 4.67 0.61
C ARG A 171 -5.08 5.71 0.27
N MET A 172 -4.72 6.62 -0.64
CA MET A 172 -5.57 7.71 -1.11
C MET A 172 -6.24 7.30 -2.43
N HIS A 173 -7.54 6.97 -2.39
CA HIS A 173 -8.32 6.43 -3.51
C HIS A 173 -9.19 7.45 -4.23
N GLY A 174 -9.48 8.58 -3.58
CA GLY A 174 -10.44 9.60 -4.03
C GLY A 174 -11.71 9.61 -3.18
N ARG A 175 -12.37 10.76 -3.01
CA ARG A 175 -13.53 10.89 -2.10
C ARG A 175 -14.89 10.81 -2.78
N GLU A 176 -14.97 11.17 -4.05
CA GLU A 176 -16.22 11.19 -4.83
C GLU A 176 -16.25 10.11 -5.91
N GLY A 177 -15.08 9.63 -6.32
CA GLY A 177 -14.93 8.57 -7.31
C GLY A 177 -13.72 7.71 -6.97
N TRP A 178 -13.87 6.41 -7.15
CA TRP A 178 -12.74 5.48 -7.06
C TRP A 178 -11.75 5.78 -8.18
N TYR A 179 -10.50 6.03 -7.80
CA TYR A 179 -9.33 6.17 -8.67
C TYR A 179 -9.34 7.39 -9.61
N SER A 180 -10.45 8.13 -9.67
CA SER A 180 -10.59 9.34 -10.48
C SER A 180 -10.97 10.51 -9.59
N TYR A 181 -9.96 11.05 -8.91
CA TYR A 181 -10.12 12.21 -8.02
C TYR A 181 -8.85 13.06 -8.04
N ASN A 182 -8.98 14.37 -7.89
CA ASN A 182 -7.83 15.25 -7.68
C ASN A 182 -7.96 15.89 -6.30
N TYR A 183 -7.12 15.48 -5.37
CA TYR A 183 -7.18 16.02 -4.01
C TYR A 183 -6.72 17.47 -4.00
N SER A 184 -7.42 18.30 -3.25
CA SER A 184 -6.93 19.65 -2.97
C SER A 184 -5.79 19.60 -1.94
N ARG A 185 -5.01 20.68 -1.85
CA ARG A 185 -3.98 20.84 -0.81
C ARG A 185 -4.58 20.76 0.59
N GLU A 186 -5.77 21.33 0.77
CA GLU A 186 -6.51 21.37 2.02
C GLU A 186 -6.92 19.96 2.46
N GLU A 187 -7.38 19.12 1.53
CA GLU A 187 -7.77 17.73 1.81
C GLU A 187 -6.58 16.85 2.18
N ILE A 188 -5.46 17.00 1.48
CA ILE A 188 -4.21 16.32 1.84
C ILE A 188 -3.74 16.78 3.22
N SER A 189 -3.80 18.08 3.49
CA SER A 189 -3.39 18.66 4.79
C SER A 189 -4.31 18.25 5.94
N GLU A 190 -5.61 18.10 5.67
CA GLU A 190 -6.61 17.58 6.62
C GLU A 190 -6.27 16.14 7.00
N THR A 191 -6.11 15.26 6.00
CA THR A 191 -5.78 13.85 6.18
C THR A 191 -4.49 13.69 6.99
N PHE A 192 -3.48 14.48 6.65
CA PHE A 192 -2.20 14.46 7.36
C PHE A 192 -2.30 14.94 8.81
N ARG A 193 -3.05 16.03 9.08
CA ARG A 193 -3.25 16.49 10.47
C ARG A 193 -3.87 15.41 11.33
N LYS A 194 -4.89 14.72 10.83
CA LYS A 194 -5.52 13.58 11.52
C LYS A 194 -4.52 12.45 11.80
N MET A 195 -3.70 12.07 10.81
CA MET A 195 -2.66 11.05 11.04
C MET A 195 -1.65 11.46 12.13
N ARG A 196 -1.27 12.75 12.19
CA ARG A 196 -0.34 13.26 13.19
C ARG A 196 -0.90 13.24 14.61
N GLU A 197 -2.20 13.39 14.79
CA GLU A 197 -2.86 13.33 16.11
C GLU A 197 -2.61 11.99 16.83
N PHE A 198 -2.33 10.92 16.07
CA PHE A 198 -1.99 9.60 16.61
C PHE A 198 -0.50 9.42 16.98
N GLY A 199 0.35 10.41 16.69
CA GLY A 199 1.78 10.37 17.01
C GLY A 199 2.58 9.20 16.43
N PRO A 200 2.43 8.85 15.13
CA PRO A 200 3.16 7.73 14.54
C PRO A 200 4.66 8.01 14.42
N GLU A 201 5.47 6.95 14.47
CA GLU A 201 6.90 7.00 14.16
C GLU A 201 7.12 7.10 12.65
N LYS A 202 6.31 6.40 11.84
CA LYS A 202 6.39 6.38 10.38
C LYS A 202 5.02 6.48 9.72
N VAL A 203 4.96 7.20 8.60
CA VAL A 203 3.76 7.29 7.76
C VAL A 203 4.12 6.94 6.32
N TYR A 204 3.39 6.01 5.74
CA TYR A 204 3.47 5.63 4.33
C TYR A 204 2.18 6.07 3.64
N ILE A 205 2.28 6.87 2.58
CA ILE A 205 1.13 7.41 1.85
C ILE A 205 1.27 7.00 0.39
N TYR A 206 0.34 6.19 -0.09
CA TYR A 206 0.28 5.79 -1.49
C TYR A 206 -0.97 6.36 -2.15
N PHE A 207 -0.76 7.21 -3.14
CA PHE A 207 -1.84 7.65 -4.00
C PHE A 207 -2.19 6.53 -4.99
N ASN A 208 -3.48 6.36 -5.28
CA ASN A 208 -4.01 5.38 -6.24
C ASN A 208 -5.13 5.99 -7.08
N ASN A 209 -5.09 7.30 -7.30
CA ASN A 209 -6.06 8.10 -8.08
C ASN A 209 -5.57 8.39 -9.51
N ASP A 210 -5.00 7.35 -10.14
CA ASP A 210 -4.59 7.25 -11.53
C ASP A 210 -3.89 8.50 -12.11
N HIS A 211 -4.64 9.34 -12.84
CA HIS A 211 -4.08 10.46 -13.58
C HIS A 211 -3.48 11.55 -12.68
N ASN A 212 -4.09 11.80 -11.53
CA ASN A 212 -3.65 12.86 -10.61
C ASN A 212 -2.65 12.35 -9.55
N MET A 213 -2.35 11.05 -9.57
CA MET A 213 -1.61 10.35 -8.53
C MET A 213 -0.21 10.94 -8.28
N LEU A 214 0.55 11.21 -9.34
CA LEU A 214 1.90 11.75 -9.22
C LEU A 214 1.92 13.19 -8.65
N GLU A 215 1.01 14.04 -9.10
CA GLU A 215 0.95 15.42 -8.64
C GLU A 215 0.54 15.51 -7.17
N ASN A 216 -0.47 14.74 -6.78
CA ASN A 216 -0.91 14.64 -5.38
C ASN A 216 0.19 14.09 -4.47
N ALA A 217 0.91 13.05 -4.91
CA ALA A 217 2.06 12.50 -4.17
C ALA A 217 3.16 13.56 -3.99
N ARG A 218 3.52 14.31 -5.04
CA ARG A 218 4.52 15.38 -4.95
C ARG A 218 4.06 16.53 -4.05
N MET A 219 2.80 16.93 -4.14
CA MET A 219 2.23 17.96 -3.27
C MET A 219 2.35 17.55 -1.80
N THR A 220 2.04 16.29 -1.52
CA THR A 220 2.14 15.69 -0.19
C THR A 220 3.59 15.70 0.32
N LEU A 221 4.54 15.20 -0.48
CA LEU A 221 5.95 15.16 -0.06
C LEU A 221 6.57 16.55 0.14
N LYS A 222 6.22 17.53 -0.72
CA LYS A 222 6.64 18.92 -0.54
C LYS A 222 6.09 19.54 0.74
N ALA A 223 4.84 19.22 1.10
CA ALA A 223 4.26 19.68 2.36
C ALA A 223 5.03 19.14 3.58
N PHE A 224 5.72 18.00 3.46
CA PHE A 224 6.59 17.46 4.52
C PHE A 224 8.00 18.04 4.52
N SER A 225 8.55 18.38 3.36
CA SER A 225 9.93 18.90 3.26
C SER A 225 10.06 20.37 3.69
N GLY A 226 8.94 21.07 3.85
CA GLY A 226 8.88 22.48 4.28
C GLY A 226 8.38 22.69 5.71
N LEU A 227 8.22 21.62 6.48
CA LEU A 227 7.98 21.62 7.92
C LEU A 227 9.29 21.30 8.65
#